data_AF-A0A5N6P6A7-F1
#
_entry.id   AF-A0A5N6P6A7-F1
#
_cell.length_a   1.000
_cell.length_b   1.000
_cell.length_c   1.000
_cell.angle_alpha   90.00
_cell.angle_beta   90.00
_cell.angle_gamma   90.00
#
_symmetry.space_group_name_H-M   'P 1'
#
loop_
_entity.id
_entity.type
_entity.pdbx_description
1 polymer ?
#
loop_
_entity_poly.entity_id
_entity_poly.type
_entity_poly.pdbx_seq_one_letter_code
_entity_poly.pdbx_strand_id
1 'polypeptide(L)'
;MRLLTHNMLASNIKGVINGFPLRIEPEKIVEKQVDFNPDFLKNMLPKLDWKALADASKIMGYSELPDEVPDQTVVDSSEFLQKLHHALLELHLEEGALVCPETGRRFPVNKGIPNMLLHEDEYHEQLNTTDSVVNFKFQDLNRYLCIRA
;
A
#
# COMPACT_ATOMS: atom_id res chain seq x y z
N MET A 1 -5.59 9.66 4.80
CA MET A 1 -4.77 8.54 4.32
C MET A 1 -4.37 8.83 2.89
N ARG A 2 -3.08 8.77 2.59
CA ARG A 2 -2.59 8.91 1.21
C ARG A 2 -2.80 7.62 0.44
N LEU A 3 -2.94 7.69 -0.88
CA LEU A 3 -2.97 6.50 -1.73
C LEU A 3 -1.68 5.68 -1.64
N LEU A 4 -0.54 6.33 -1.34
CA LEU A 4 0.69 5.61 -1.01
C LEU A 4 0.51 4.59 0.11
N THR A 5 -0.19 4.97 1.18
CA THR A 5 -0.44 4.10 2.32
C THR A 5 -1.38 2.97 1.93
N HIS A 6 -2.46 3.27 1.19
CA HIS A 6 -3.38 2.26 0.69
C HIS A 6 -2.68 1.19 -0.15
N ASN A 7 -1.76 1.59 -1.02
CA ASN A 7 -1.00 0.68 -1.88
C ASN A 7 -0.04 -0.26 -1.12
N MET A 8 0.20 0.01 0.16
CA MET A 8 1.06 -0.81 1.05
C MET A 8 0.25 -1.57 2.11
N LEU A 9 -1.08 -1.45 2.11
CA LEU A 9 -1.97 -2.09 3.10
C LEU A 9 -2.72 -3.27 2.49
N ALA A 10 -2.64 -4.42 3.15
CA ALA A 10 -3.39 -5.62 2.83
C ALA A 10 -4.20 -6.10 4.04
N SER A 11 -5.28 -6.84 3.79
CA SER A 11 -6.02 -7.54 4.84
C SER A 11 -5.23 -8.76 5.33
N ASN A 12 -5.06 -8.88 6.64
CA ASN A 12 -4.36 -10.00 7.29
C ASN A 12 -5.31 -10.88 8.12
N ILE A 13 -6.60 -10.89 7.76
CA ILE A 13 -7.61 -11.73 8.43
C ILE A 13 -7.27 -13.20 8.23
N LYS A 14 -7.51 -14.02 9.26
CA LYS A 14 -7.31 -15.47 9.22
C LYS A 14 -7.98 -16.09 7.99
N GLY A 15 -7.20 -16.84 7.22
CA GLY A 15 -7.69 -17.60 6.06
C GLY A 15 -7.83 -16.80 4.77
N VAL A 16 -7.47 -15.51 4.77
CA VAL A 16 -7.38 -14.69 3.54
C VAL A 16 -6.09 -15.03 2.81
N ILE A 17 -6.22 -15.40 1.54
CA ILE A 17 -5.08 -15.66 0.66
C ILE A 17 -4.77 -14.40 -0.17
N ASN A 18 -5.83 -13.69 -0.60
CA ASN A 18 -5.73 -12.50 -1.44
C ASN A 18 -6.32 -11.28 -0.74
N GLY A 19 -5.55 -10.71 0.20
CA GLY A 19 -5.96 -9.55 0.99
C GLY A 19 -5.74 -8.19 0.34
N PHE A 20 -5.24 -8.15 -0.90
CA PHE A 20 -4.83 -6.94 -1.62
C PHE A 20 -5.31 -6.96 -3.07
N PRO A 21 -5.70 -5.81 -3.66
CA PRO A 21 -5.88 -4.51 -3.01
C PRO A 21 -7.19 -4.41 -2.23
N LEU A 22 -7.18 -3.61 -1.16
CA LEU A 22 -8.39 -3.28 -0.42
C LEU A 22 -9.27 -2.33 -1.25
N ARG A 23 -10.57 -2.60 -1.36
CA ARG A 23 -11.49 -1.69 -2.06
C ARG A 23 -11.72 -0.44 -1.22
N ILE A 24 -11.61 0.73 -1.82
CA ILE A 24 -11.88 2.00 -1.14
C ILE A 24 -13.37 2.33 -1.28
N GLU A 25 -14.00 2.71 -0.17
CA GLU A 25 -15.32 3.34 -0.12
C GLU A 25 -15.12 4.76 0.44
N PRO A 26 -14.93 5.77 -0.42
CA PRO A 26 -14.67 7.13 0.05
C PRO A 26 -15.96 7.81 0.51
N GLU A 27 -15.90 8.48 1.66
CA GLU A 27 -16.97 9.36 2.14
C GLU A 27 -16.54 10.83 2.06
N LYS A 28 -15.29 11.11 2.45
CA LYS A 28 -14.71 12.45 2.38
C LYS A 28 -13.27 12.40 1.88
N ILE A 29 -13.02 13.15 0.82
CA ILE A 29 -11.71 13.27 0.17
C ILE A 29 -11.24 14.72 0.31
N VAL A 30 -9.96 14.89 0.62
CA VAL A 30 -9.31 16.19 0.74
C VAL A 30 -7.99 16.14 -0.01
N GLU A 31 -7.67 17.23 -0.70
CA GLU A 31 -6.35 17.41 -1.30
C GLU A 31 -5.43 18.16 -0.32
N LYS A 32 -4.23 17.62 -0.12
CA LYS A 32 -3.19 18.24 0.71
C LYS A 32 -1.93 18.43 -0.11
N GLN A 33 -1.51 19.67 -0.29
CA GLN A 33 -0.29 20.01 -1.01
C GLN A 33 0.95 19.40 -0.34
N VAL A 34 1.86 18.85 -1.15
CA VAL A 34 3.12 18.24 -0.70
C VAL A 34 4.24 18.65 -1.64
N ASP A 35 5.44 18.87 -1.12
CA ASP A 35 6.60 19.22 -1.92
C ASP A 35 6.89 18.15 -2.99
N PHE A 36 6.98 18.59 -4.23
CA PHE A 36 7.28 17.72 -5.36
C PHE A 36 8.73 17.24 -5.31
N ASN A 37 8.93 15.92 -5.26
CA ASN A 37 10.24 15.29 -5.29
C ASN A 37 10.27 14.18 -6.35
N PRO A 38 10.84 14.43 -7.54
CA PRO A 38 10.85 13.45 -8.63
C PRO A 38 11.68 12.22 -8.29
N ASP A 39 12.79 12.36 -7.56
CA ASP A 39 13.65 11.23 -7.19
C ASP A 39 12.93 10.27 -6.23
N PHE A 40 12.12 10.80 -5.32
CA PHE A 40 11.28 9.99 -4.44
C PHE A 40 10.29 9.14 -5.24
N LEU A 41 9.62 9.74 -6.23
CA LEU A 41 8.62 9.05 -7.05
C LEU A 41 9.25 7.95 -7.90
N LYS A 42 10.39 8.22 -8.54
CA LYS A 42 11.14 7.21 -9.31
C LYS A 42 11.57 6.02 -8.46
N ASN A 43 12.00 6.27 -7.23
CA ASN A 43 12.38 5.22 -6.29
C ASN A 43 11.18 4.44 -5.72
N MET A 44 9.99 5.05 -5.67
CA MET A 44 8.77 4.41 -5.19
C MET A 44 8.05 3.60 -6.26
N LEU A 45 8.06 4.04 -7.53
CA LEU A 45 7.44 3.35 -8.66
C LEU A 45 7.63 1.82 -8.68
N PRO A 46 8.85 1.26 -8.54
CA PRO A 46 9.03 -0.20 -8.59
C PRO A 46 8.42 -0.96 -7.40
N LYS A 47 8.02 -0.26 -6.34
CA LYS A 47 7.37 -0.85 -5.15
C LYS A 47 5.86 -0.75 -5.19
N LEU A 48 5.30 0.03 -6.12
CA LEU A 48 3.87 0.27 -6.20
C LEU A 48 3.21 -0.81 -7.05
N ASP A 49 2.05 -1.28 -6.59
CA ASP A 49 1.13 -1.98 -7.47
C ASP A 49 0.36 -0.93 -8.30
N TRP A 50 0.70 -0.85 -9.58
CA TRP A 50 0.15 0.17 -10.48
C TRP A 50 -1.35 0.04 -10.67
N LYS A 51 -1.84 -1.19 -10.84
CA LYS A 51 -3.27 -1.45 -11.10
C LYS A 51 -4.09 -1.02 -9.88
N ALA A 52 -3.66 -1.41 -8.68
CA ALA A 52 -4.29 -1.00 -7.44
C ALA A 52 -4.30 0.52 -7.25
N LEU A 53 -3.22 1.21 -7.61
CA LEU A 53 -3.12 2.67 -7.54
C LEU A 53 -4.07 3.36 -8.51
N ALA A 54 -4.09 2.93 -9.78
CA ALA A 54 -4.96 3.52 -10.81
C ALA A 54 -6.45 3.30 -10.50
N ASP A 55 -6.82 2.10 -10.03
CA ASP A 55 -8.19 1.82 -9.60
C ASP A 55 -8.56 2.66 -8.37
N ALA A 56 -7.66 2.76 -7.38
CA ALA A 56 -7.87 3.59 -6.20
C ALA A 56 -8.00 5.09 -6.54
N SER A 57 -7.18 5.61 -7.46
CA SER A 57 -7.26 7.01 -7.86
C SER A 57 -8.60 7.32 -8.53
N LYS A 58 -9.10 6.44 -9.41
CA LYS A 58 -10.40 6.59 -10.05
C LYS A 58 -11.54 6.61 -9.05
N ILE A 59 -11.52 5.70 -8.06
CA ILE A 59 -12.50 5.67 -6.98
C ILE A 59 -12.47 6.98 -6.19
N MET A 60 -11.29 7.56 -6.01
CA MET A 60 -11.08 8.85 -5.34
C MET A 60 -11.40 10.07 -6.22
N GLY A 61 -11.92 9.87 -7.44
CA GLY A 61 -12.29 10.95 -8.35
C GLY A 61 -11.16 11.47 -9.25
N TYR A 62 -10.01 10.81 -9.29
CA TYR A 62 -8.85 11.20 -10.10
C TYR A 62 -8.53 10.15 -11.17
N SER A 63 -8.83 10.47 -12.44
CA SER A 63 -8.73 9.56 -13.58
C SER A 63 -7.65 9.96 -14.60
N GLU A 64 -6.67 10.79 -14.22
CA GLU A 64 -5.61 11.22 -15.15
C GLU A 64 -4.43 10.24 -15.26
N LEU A 65 -4.41 9.22 -14.39
CA LEU A 65 -3.41 8.16 -14.47
C LEU A 65 -3.76 7.17 -15.60
N PRO A 66 -2.77 6.71 -16.38
CA PRO A 66 -2.97 5.69 -17.39
C PRO A 66 -3.33 4.33 -16.77
N ASP A 67 -4.13 3.55 -17.49
CA ASP A 67 -4.59 2.22 -17.06
C ASP A 67 -3.46 1.18 -17.05
N GLU A 68 -2.50 1.34 -17.95
CA GLU A 68 -1.33 0.49 -18.07
C GLU A 68 -0.10 1.14 -17.42
N VAL A 69 0.84 0.29 -16.98
CA VAL A 69 2.11 0.75 -16.44
C VAL A 69 2.84 1.52 -17.55
N PRO A 70 3.19 2.80 -17.32
CA PRO A 70 3.86 3.59 -18.34
C PRO A 70 5.26 3.05 -18.61
N ASP A 71 5.67 3.07 -19.88
CA ASP A 71 7.02 2.72 -20.29
C ASP A 71 8.08 3.62 -19.63
N GLN A 72 9.31 3.12 -19.49
CA GLN A 72 10.41 3.85 -18.85
C GLN A 72 10.68 5.23 -19.48
N THR A 73 10.39 5.40 -20.77
CA THR A 73 10.51 6.69 -21.47
C THR A 73 9.48 7.72 -21.01
N VAL A 74 8.30 7.28 -20.56
CA VAL A 74 7.21 8.11 -20.04
C VAL A 74 7.41 8.41 -18.55
N VAL A 75 8.02 7.49 -17.81
CA VAL A 75 8.35 7.65 -16.38
C VAL A 75 9.28 8.84 -16.12
N ASP A 76 10.14 9.19 -17.06
CA ASP A 76 11.03 10.35 -16.95
C ASP A 76 10.37 11.68 -17.34
N SER A 77 9.14 11.65 -17.88
CA SER A 77 8.40 12.88 -18.20
C SER A 77 7.98 13.60 -16.92
N SER A 78 8.33 14.88 -16.83
CA SER A 78 7.94 15.76 -15.72
C SER A 78 6.41 15.81 -15.55
N GLU A 79 5.65 15.82 -16.65
CA GLU A 79 4.19 15.85 -16.62
C GLU A 79 3.60 14.58 -15.99
N PHE A 80 4.16 13.42 -16.29
CA PHE A 80 3.73 12.15 -15.70
C PHE A 80 4.03 12.10 -14.20
N LEU A 81 5.24 12.51 -13.80
CA LEU A 81 5.63 12.54 -12.40
C LEU A 81 4.75 13.50 -11.58
N GLN A 82 4.30 14.61 -12.15
CA GLN A 82 3.35 15.52 -11.49
C GLN A 82 1.98 14.86 -11.25
N LYS A 83 1.44 14.17 -12.26
CA LYS A 83 0.18 13.42 -12.11
C LYS A 83 0.29 12.31 -11.08
N LEU A 84 1.40 11.58 -11.11
CA LEU A 84 1.70 10.54 -10.13
C LEU A 84 1.83 11.12 -8.72
N HIS A 85 2.54 12.23 -8.56
CA HIS A 85 2.69 12.95 -7.29
C HIS A 85 1.33 13.31 -6.69
N HIS A 86 0.48 13.93 -7.50
CA HIS A 86 -0.86 14.34 -7.09
C HIS A 86 -1.67 13.14 -6.59
N ALA A 87 -1.76 12.08 -7.40
CA ALA A 87 -2.49 10.87 -7.03
C ALA A 87 -1.93 10.22 -5.76
N LEU A 88 -0.61 10.09 -5.65
CA LEU A 88 0.04 9.29 -4.63
C LEU A 88 0.12 9.99 -3.27
N LEU A 89 0.38 11.31 -3.27
CA LEU A 89 0.74 12.07 -2.07
C LEU A 89 -0.28 13.14 -1.69
N GLU A 90 -0.96 13.73 -2.67
CA GLU A 90 -1.85 14.87 -2.44
C GLU A 90 -3.29 14.43 -2.19
N LEU A 91 -3.76 13.38 -2.88
CA LEU A 91 -5.06 12.78 -2.60
C LEU A 91 -5.09 12.15 -1.22
N HIS A 92 -6.03 12.62 -0.39
CA HIS A 92 -6.17 12.22 0.98
C HIS A 92 -7.60 11.74 1.27
N LEU A 93 -7.74 10.45 1.58
CA LEU A 93 -8.98 9.94 2.14
C LEU A 93 -9.09 10.39 3.60
N GLU A 94 -10.02 11.28 3.93
CA GLU A 94 -10.24 11.78 5.29
C GLU A 94 -11.23 10.89 6.05
N GLU A 95 -12.33 10.53 5.42
CA GLU A 95 -13.37 9.64 5.97
C GLU A 95 -13.80 8.63 4.93
N GLY A 96 -14.03 7.38 5.34
CA GLY A 96 -14.46 6.30 4.47
C GLY A 96 -14.16 4.92 5.05
N ALA A 97 -14.07 3.91 4.20
CA ALA A 97 -13.68 2.56 4.60
C ALA A 97 -12.80 1.87 3.56
N LEU A 98 -11.99 0.92 4.01
CA LEU A 98 -11.28 -0.05 3.19
C LEU A 98 -11.96 -1.40 3.34
N VAL A 99 -12.32 -2.07 2.25
CA VAL A 99 -13.05 -3.33 2.27
C VAL A 99 -12.15 -4.45 1.75
N CYS A 100 -12.01 -5.52 2.53
CA CYS A 100 -11.29 -6.71 2.08
C CYS A 100 -12.04 -7.36 0.91
N PRO A 101 -11.36 -7.67 -0.21
CA PRO A 101 -12.01 -8.23 -1.38
C PRO A 101 -12.55 -9.66 -1.16
N GLU A 102 -11.94 -10.43 -0.26
CA GLU A 102 -12.29 -11.84 -0.02
C GLU A 102 -13.33 -12.00 1.09
N THR A 103 -13.14 -11.34 2.23
CA THR A 103 -14.05 -11.48 3.39
C THR A 103 -15.16 -10.42 3.44
N GLY A 104 -15.03 -9.33 2.68
CA GLY A 104 -15.93 -8.18 2.79
C GLY A 104 -15.76 -7.38 4.09
N ARG A 105 -14.77 -7.71 4.93
CA ARG A 105 -14.51 -6.99 6.18
C ARG A 105 -14.17 -5.53 5.89
N ARG A 106 -14.86 -4.63 6.59
CA ARG A 106 -14.70 -3.18 6.44
C ARG A 106 -13.77 -2.61 7.52
N PHE A 107 -12.72 -1.93 7.12
CA PHE A 107 -11.78 -1.21 7.98
C PHE A 107 -12.07 0.29 7.88
N PRO A 108 -12.63 0.92 8.92
CA PRO A 108 -13.01 2.32 8.85
C PRO A 108 -11.78 3.22 8.81
N VAL A 109 -11.89 4.31 8.07
CA VAL A 109 -10.89 5.39 7.97
C VAL A 109 -11.50 6.63 8.58
N ASN A 110 -10.87 7.17 9.62
CA ASN A 110 -11.34 8.37 10.31
C ASN A 110 -10.19 9.36 10.47
N LYS A 111 -10.41 10.63 10.13
CA LYS A 111 -9.38 11.69 10.10
C LYS A 111 -8.13 11.27 9.33
N GLY A 112 -8.34 10.46 8.30
CA GLY A 112 -7.30 9.92 7.45
C GLY A 112 -6.42 8.83 8.06
N ILE A 113 -6.81 8.24 9.19
CA ILE A 113 -6.13 7.12 9.82
C ILE A 113 -6.99 5.85 9.60
N PRO A 114 -6.50 4.84 8.86
CA PRO A 114 -7.19 3.56 8.74
C PRO A 114 -7.08 2.76 10.04
N ASN A 115 -8.20 2.22 10.52
CA ASN A 115 -8.21 1.26 11.62
C ASN A 115 -8.18 -0.17 11.09
N MET A 116 -6.99 -0.78 11.12
CA MET A 116 -6.73 -2.15 10.67
C MET A 116 -6.72 -3.17 11.82
N LEU A 117 -7.27 -2.83 12.99
CA LEU A 117 -7.35 -3.75 14.12
C LEU A 117 -8.34 -4.88 13.82
N LEU A 118 -7.94 -6.09 14.17
CA LEU A 118 -8.73 -7.30 14.05
C LEU A 118 -9.26 -7.69 15.44
N HIS A 119 -10.36 -8.44 15.48
CA HIS A 119 -10.79 -9.09 16.70
C HIS A 119 -10.00 -10.39 16.96
N GLU A 120 -9.98 -10.87 18.21
CA GLU A 120 -9.22 -12.06 18.64
C GLU A 120 -9.50 -13.31 17.77
N ASP A 121 -10.75 -13.46 17.31
CA ASP A 121 -11.22 -14.51 16.42
C ASP A 121 -10.80 -14.33 14.95
N GLU A 122 -10.51 -13.10 14.53
CA GLU A 122 -10.08 -12.74 13.17
C GLU A 122 -8.55 -12.83 13.00
N TYR A 123 -7.77 -12.88 14.09
CA TYR A 123 -6.33 -13.08 14.02
C TYR A 123 -5.97 -14.51 13.60
N HIS A 124 -4.91 -14.64 12.80
CA HIS A 124 -4.20 -15.91 12.77
C HIS A 124 -3.66 -16.18 14.18
N GLU A 125 -4.13 -17.25 14.83
CA GLU A 125 -3.34 -17.92 15.86
C GLU A 125 -2.01 -18.28 15.18
N GLN A 126 -1.00 -17.43 15.38
CA GLN A 126 0.37 -17.89 15.26
C GLN A 126 0.46 -19.01 16.27
N LEU A 127 0.57 -20.26 15.78
CA LEU A 127 0.82 -21.43 16.60
C LEU A 127 1.81 -21.02 17.69
N ASN A 128 1.37 -21.11 18.95
CA ASN A 128 2.25 -20.97 20.10
C ASN A 128 3.44 -21.89 19.83
N THR A 129 4.60 -21.30 19.57
CA THR A 129 5.84 -22.05 19.37
C THR A 129 6.34 -22.49 20.75
N THR A 130 5.61 -23.44 21.34
CA THR A 130 6.18 -24.44 22.25
C THR A 130 6.29 -25.75 21.49
N ASP A 131 6.93 -25.72 20.32
CA ASP A 131 7.53 -26.91 19.75
C ASP A 131 8.91 -26.51 19.25
N SER A 132 9.89 -26.90 20.05
CA SER A 132 11.28 -27.07 19.69
C SER A 132 11.39 -27.63 18.27
N VAL A 133 12.35 -27.15 17.49
CA VAL A 133 12.69 -27.60 16.11
C VAL A 133 11.93 -26.86 15.00
N VAL A 134 12.36 -25.63 14.66
CA VAL A 134 13.07 -25.31 13.40
C VAL A 134 13.83 -23.99 13.63
N ASN A 135 14.97 -24.12 14.28
CA ASN A 135 16.08 -23.20 14.12
C ASN A 135 16.69 -23.54 12.76
N PHE A 136 16.31 -22.88 11.67
CA PHE A 136 17.15 -22.74 10.46
C PHE A 136 16.52 -21.77 9.46
N LYS A 137 17.33 -20.80 9.02
CA LYS A 137 17.06 -19.72 8.04
C LYS A 137 16.58 -18.35 8.55
N PHE A 138 17.15 -17.91 9.67
CA PHE A 138 17.32 -16.48 9.97
C PHE A 138 18.78 -16.20 10.41
N GLN A 139 19.76 -16.61 9.59
CA GLN A 139 21.18 -16.25 9.81
C GLN A 139 21.98 -15.90 8.54
N ASP A 140 21.39 -15.87 7.35
CA ASP A 140 22.14 -15.64 6.10
C ASP A 140 22.05 -14.22 5.52
N LEU A 141 22.10 -13.17 6.36
CA LEU A 141 22.29 -11.80 5.83
C LEU A 141 23.12 -10.85 6.69
N ASN A 142 23.88 -11.37 7.67
CA ASN A 142 24.80 -10.53 8.46
C ASN A 142 26.23 -11.09 8.52
N ARG A 143 26.70 -11.74 7.45
CA ARG A 143 28.08 -12.28 7.39
C ARG A 143 28.82 -12.11 6.06
N TYR A 144 28.41 -11.18 5.21
CA TYR A 144 29.17 -10.79 4.01
C TYR A 144 29.50 -9.29 3.98
N LEU A 145 29.96 -8.76 5.11
CA LEU A 145 30.81 -7.57 5.14
C LEU A 145 31.72 -7.65 6.38
N CYS A 146 32.82 -8.41 6.25
CA CYS A 146 34.08 -8.32 7.04
C CYS A 146 34.82 -9.68 7.08
N ILE A 147 35.47 -10.05 5.98
CA ILE A 147 36.73 -10.81 5.91
C ILE A 147 37.33 -10.31 4.59
N ARG A 148 38.43 -9.55 4.47
CA ARG A 148 39.76 -9.52 5.11
C ARG A 148 40.40 -8.20 4.60
N ALA A 149 41.06 -7.36 5.40
CA ALA A 149 42.49 -7.46 5.76
C ALA A 149 43.39 -7.85 4.57
#